data_AF-A0A2V2VKP6-F1
#
_entry.id   AF-A0A2V2VKP6-F1
#
_cell.length_a   1.000
_cell.length_b   1.000
_cell.length_c   1.000
_cell.angle_alpha   90.00
_cell.angle_beta   90.00
_cell.angle_gamma   90.00
#
_symmetry.space_group_name_H-M   'P 1'
#
loop_
_entity.id
_entity.type
_entity.pdbx_description
1 polymer ?
#
loop_
_entity_poly.entity_id
_entity_poly.type
_entity_poly.pdbx_seq_one_letter_code
_entity_poly.pdbx_strand_id
1 'polypeptide(L)'
;MEKDLNDRVHEMAKKLKEEVRAFLNTTSYGISKELLPLDKDRNFQGMEQQLRKLGRNPRQNAAAIESLREMLQDRADELGLQMLRGDRPKYLEPEYEGVEPVDVPVDDDKVFTELELERAIVKAKDPQSISDKIEELEGKLRERFHELAKERIRRDRLFLDSEPEGIPLESVPLNDDADFRRLEGQLRKLSRDMRRNGPDISDTRDRLNDRAHELARGVVADDMRCLKDTYRGIPKEDLNLHKDAKFRDLANGRRRAARSRGALPAELTAIEGAMDARACEIADNCINRGRAFLDREPEGMDLADVPLDNDGRFAAMEAERRKRTKDPRSSRRNKDMIRDLEDDMIARSHALALEEFAKMRGFMDQEPEGVPLKEIPLDVDPEFRQAEVARYRMRKDPPTHQRRWPSWKMR
;
A
#
# COMPACT_ATOMS: atom_id res chain seq x y z
N MET A 1 6.54 26.09 -75.22
CA MET A 1 6.18 27.51 -75.04
C MET A 1 5.12 27.72 -73.96
N GLU A 2 3.88 27.25 -74.10
CA GLU A 2 2.85 27.46 -73.06
C GLU A 2 3.20 26.79 -71.73
N LYS A 3 3.71 25.55 -71.77
CA LYS A 3 4.23 24.84 -70.58
C LYS A 3 5.36 25.61 -69.90
N ASP A 4 6.36 26.03 -70.67
CA ASP A 4 7.54 26.74 -70.15
C ASP A 4 7.17 28.11 -69.54
N LEU A 5 6.19 28.81 -70.14
CA LEU A 5 5.64 30.05 -69.58
C LEU A 5 4.91 29.79 -68.26
N ASN A 6 4.11 28.73 -68.19
CA ASN A 6 3.40 28.37 -66.98
C ASN A 6 4.35 27.94 -65.86
N ASP A 7 5.38 27.14 -66.18
CA ASP A 7 6.44 26.74 -65.25
C ASP A 7 7.18 27.97 -64.71
N ARG A 8 7.47 28.96 -65.58
CA ARG A 8 8.08 30.23 -65.16
C ARG A 8 7.20 31.05 -64.23
N VAL A 9 5.89 31.11 -64.48
CA VAL A 9 4.92 31.78 -63.58
C VAL A 9 4.89 31.10 -62.21
N HIS A 10 4.93 29.76 -62.16
CA HIS A 10 5.02 29.02 -60.91
C HIS A 10 6.31 29.32 -60.13
N GLU A 11 7.46 29.40 -60.79
CA GLU A 11 8.72 29.82 -60.15
C GLU A 11 8.63 31.23 -59.56
N MET A 12 8.07 32.19 -60.31
CA MET A 12 7.90 33.56 -59.85
C MET A 12 6.95 33.63 -58.65
N ALA A 13 5.86 32.87 -58.67
CA ALA A 13 4.94 32.79 -57.54
C ALA A 13 5.60 32.20 -56.30
N LYS A 14 6.46 31.18 -56.47
CA LYS A 14 7.22 30.58 -55.36
C LYS A 14 8.19 31.59 -54.72
N LYS A 15 8.98 32.30 -55.53
CA LYS A 15 9.88 33.36 -55.05
C LYS A 15 9.15 34.47 -54.30
N LEU A 16 8.02 34.92 -54.85
CA LEU A 16 7.20 35.95 -54.18
C LEU A 16 6.68 35.46 -52.82
N LYS A 17 6.27 34.19 -52.71
CA LYS A 17 5.85 33.61 -51.42
C LYS A 17 7.01 33.54 -50.43
N GLU A 18 8.19 33.13 -50.88
CA GLU A 18 9.39 33.07 -50.03
C GLU A 18 9.75 34.46 -49.46
N GLU A 19 9.69 35.51 -50.29
CA GLU A 19 9.91 36.90 -49.86
C GLU A 19 8.84 37.38 -48.87
N VAL A 20 7.56 37.12 -49.15
CA VAL A 20 6.44 37.52 -48.27
C VAL A 20 6.51 36.77 -46.93
N ARG A 21 6.96 35.52 -46.90
CA ARG A 21 7.12 34.68 -45.70
C ARG A 21 8.50 34.78 -45.05
N ALA A 22 9.37 35.67 -45.53
CA ALA A 22 10.75 35.77 -45.04
C ALA A 22 10.82 36.17 -43.56
N PHE A 23 9.84 36.95 -43.08
CA PHE A 23 9.76 37.39 -41.68
C PHE A 23 9.32 36.28 -40.72
N LEU A 24 8.71 35.19 -41.20
CA LEU A 24 8.28 34.09 -40.35
C LEU A 24 9.49 33.36 -39.76
N ASN A 25 9.35 32.96 -38.51
CA ASN A 25 10.30 32.10 -37.82
C ASN A 25 10.58 30.83 -38.65
N THR A 26 11.82 30.33 -38.55
CA THR A 26 12.23 29.12 -39.27
C THR A 26 11.43 27.89 -38.84
N THR A 27 11.02 27.87 -37.58
CA THR A 27 10.25 26.79 -36.97
C THR A 27 9.16 27.33 -36.06
N SER A 28 8.04 26.62 -36.03
CA SER A 28 6.94 26.81 -35.08
C SER A 28 6.81 25.53 -34.25
N TYR A 29 7.05 25.60 -32.94
CA TYR A 29 7.11 24.41 -32.06
C TYR A 29 8.01 23.29 -32.58
N GLY A 30 9.17 23.65 -33.17
CA GLY A 30 10.13 22.70 -33.75
C GLY A 30 9.79 22.21 -35.17
N ILE A 31 8.58 22.49 -35.68
CA ILE A 31 8.18 22.14 -37.05
C ILE A 31 8.65 23.21 -38.01
N SER A 32 9.36 22.83 -39.07
CA SER A 32 9.81 23.77 -40.12
C SER A 32 8.63 24.47 -40.79
N LYS A 33 8.74 25.77 -41.06
CA LYS A 33 7.71 26.54 -41.78
C LYS A 33 7.40 25.99 -43.19
N GLU A 34 8.31 25.22 -43.77
CA GLU A 34 8.12 24.54 -45.06
C GLU A 34 7.17 23.34 -44.96
N LEU A 35 7.04 22.74 -43.78
CA LEU A 35 6.16 21.60 -43.51
C LEU A 35 4.76 22.04 -43.03
N LEU A 36 4.61 23.31 -42.66
CA LEU A 36 3.32 23.85 -42.22
C LEU A 36 2.34 23.96 -43.40
N PRO A 37 1.05 23.64 -43.20
CA PRO A 37 0.03 23.70 -44.25
C PRO A 37 -0.45 25.14 -44.52
N LEU A 38 0.47 26.12 -44.57
CA LEU A 38 0.16 27.55 -44.76
C LEU A 38 -0.64 27.80 -46.03
N ASP A 39 -0.33 27.05 -47.10
CA ASP A 39 -1.02 27.15 -48.38
C ASP A 39 -2.40 26.48 -48.41
N LYS A 40 -2.80 25.77 -47.35
CA LYS A 40 -4.14 25.19 -47.19
C LYS A 40 -4.98 25.98 -46.19
N ASP A 41 -4.36 26.84 -45.38
CA ASP A 41 -5.05 27.64 -44.38
C ASP A 41 -5.62 28.94 -44.99
N ARG A 42 -6.96 29.03 -45.05
CA ARG A 42 -7.65 30.18 -45.67
C ARG A 42 -7.38 31.50 -44.95
N ASN A 43 -7.25 31.47 -43.62
CA ASN A 43 -7.00 32.67 -42.81
C ASN A 43 -5.60 33.21 -43.10
N PHE A 44 -4.59 32.33 -43.07
CA PHE A 44 -3.22 32.64 -43.44
C PHE A 44 -3.14 33.22 -44.86
N GLN A 45 -3.76 32.56 -45.84
CA GLN A 45 -3.81 33.05 -47.22
C GLN A 45 -4.45 34.45 -47.34
N GLY A 46 -5.52 34.71 -46.60
CA GLY A 46 -6.20 36.01 -46.57
C GLY A 46 -5.30 37.11 -46.02
N MET A 47 -4.62 36.84 -44.90
CA MET A 47 -3.65 37.76 -44.30
C MET A 47 -2.44 38.01 -45.22
N GLU A 48 -1.92 36.99 -45.89
CA GLU A 48 -0.84 37.16 -46.89
C GLU A 48 -1.27 38.06 -48.06
N GLN A 49 -2.52 37.93 -48.53
CA GLN A 49 -3.06 38.79 -49.58
C GLN A 49 -3.15 40.25 -49.10
N GLN A 50 -3.57 40.47 -47.86
CA GLN A 50 -3.64 41.80 -47.27
C GLN A 50 -2.25 42.41 -47.07
N LEU A 51 -1.29 41.62 -46.61
CA LEU A 51 0.11 42.01 -46.47
C LEU A 51 0.70 42.47 -47.82
N ARG A 52 0.43 41.73 -48.91
CA ARG A 52 0.82 42.15 -50.28
C ARG A 52 0.18 43.46 -50.73
N LYS A 53 -1.09 43.71 -50.36
CA LYS A 53 -1.78 44.97 -50.70
C LYS A 53 -1.17 46.16 -49.95
N LEU A 54 -0.93 46.02 -48.65
CA LEU A 54 -0.34 47.08 -47.82
C LEU A 54 1.12 47.35 -48.19
N GLY A 55 1.86 46.33 -48.59
CA GLY A 55 3.23 46.42 -49.08
C GLY A 55 3.42 47.27 -50.34
N ARG A 56 2.34 47.70 -51.01
CA ARG A 56 2.42 48.70 -52.10
C ARG A 56 2.85 50.08 -51.60
N ASN A 57 2.49 50.43 -50.37
CA ASN A 57 2.86 51.69 -49.71
C ASN A 57 3.43 51.43 -48.30
N PRO A 58 4.65 50.86 -48.17
CA PRO A 58 5.17 50.39 -46.89
C PRO A 58 5.29 51.47 -45.82
N ARG A 59 5.66 52.70 -46.22
CA ARG A 59 5.85 53.83 -45.29
C ARG A 59 4.55 54.28 -44.63
N GLN A 60 3.46 54.33 -45.38
CA GLN A 60 2.15 54.75 -44.86
C GLN A 60 1.47 53.64 -44.06
N ASN A 61 1.78 52.38 -44.37
CA ASN A 61 1.14 51.21 -43.78
C ASN A 61 2.02 50.49 -42.75
N ALA A 62 3.12 51.10 -42.29
CA ALA A 62 4.15 50.41 -41.49
C ALA A 62 3.57 49.69 -40.26
N ALA A 63 2.74 50.37 -39.46
CA ALA A 63 2.11 49.78 -38.28
C ALA A 63 1.16 48.61 -38.62
N ALA A 64 0.39 48.76 -39.71
CA ALA A 64 -0.53 47.71 -40.16
C ALA A 64 0.22 46.49 -40.74
N ILE A 65 1.36 46.71 -41.38
CA ILE A 65 2.24 45.64 -41.87
C ILE A 65 2.84 44.85 -40.71
N GLU A 66 3.36 45.52 -39.68
CA GLU A 66 3.91 44.84 -38.51
C GLU A 66 2.85 44.04 -37.76
N SER A 67 1.67 44.63 -37.52
CA SER A 67 0.55 43.90 -36.90
C SER A 67 0.12 42.68 -37.72
N LEU A 68 0.10 42.77 -39.06
CA LEU A 68 -0.19 41.60 -39.92
C LEU A 68 0.90 40.54 -39.88
N ARG A 69 2.16 40.93 -39.74
CA ARG A 69 3.27 39.99 -39.57
C ARG A 69 3.15 39.22 -38.26
N GLU A 70 2.84 39.90 -37.17
CA GLU A 70 2.57 39.25 -35.88
C GLU A 70 1.41 38.25 -36.01
N MET A 71 0.27 38.65 -36.56
CA MET A 71 -0.87 37.74 -36.75
C MET A 71 -0.57 36.55 -37.66
N LEU A 72 0.26 36.73 -38.69
CA LEU A 72 0.72 35.63 -39.55
C LEU A 72 1.67 34.69 -38.80
N GLN A 73 2.56 35.22 -37.96
CA GLN A 73 3.44 34.39 -37.13
C GLN A 73 2.62 33.61 -36.09
N ASP A 74 1.68 34.26 -35.41
CA ASP A 74 0.75 33.61 -34.47
C ASP A 74 -0.02 32.49 -35.14
N ARG A 75 -0.55 32.73 -36.36
CA ARG A 75 -1.27 31.69 -37.11
C ARG A 75 -0.36 30.53 -37.55
N ALA A 76 0.90 30.80 -37.90
CA ALA A 76 1.87 29.75 -38.19
C ALA A 76 2.17 28.92 -36.94
N ASP A 77 2.30 29.56 -35.78
CA ASP A 77 2.50 28.90 -34.48
C ASP A 77 1.29 28.08 -34.06
N GLU A 78 0.06 28.58 -34.25
CA GLU A 78 -1.18 27.83 -34.05
C GLU A 78 -1.23 26.56 -34.92
N LEU A 79 -0.88 26.67 -36.21
CA LEU A 79 -0.84 25.52 -37.12
C LEU A 79 0.23 24.50 -36.70
N GLY A 80 1.40 24.96 -36.27
CA GLY A 80 2.45 24.09 -35.71
C GLY A 80 1.98 23.36 -34.46
N LEU A 81 1.33 24.07 -33.53
CA LEU A 81 0.78 23.49 -32.31
C LEU A 81 -0.33 22.47 -32.61
N GLN A 82 -1.19 22.77 -33.58
CA GLN A 82 -2.24 21.87 -34.04
C GLN A 82 -1.67 20.59 -34.67
N MET A 83 -0.60 20.70 -35.47
CA MET A 83 0.10 19.54 -36.03
C MET A 83 0.75 18.67 -34.95
N LEU A 84 1.29 19.30 -33.91
CA LEU A 84 1.94 18.61 -32.80
C LEU A 84 0.90 17.88 -31.93
N ARG A 85 -0.09 18.59 -31.39
CA ARG A 85 -0.97 18.10 -30.31
C ARG A 85 -2.37 17.71 -30.77
N GLY A 86 -2.84 18.24 -31.90
CA GLY A 86 -4.24 18.11 -32.33
C GLY A 86 -4.67 16.67 -32.62
N ASP A 87 -3.71 15.78 -32.88
CA ASP A 87 -3.95 14.38 -33.13
C ASP A 87 -3.85 13.48 -31.89
N ARG A 88 -3.56 14.01 -30.69
CA ARG A 88 -3.47 13.22 -29.44
C ARG A 88 -4.64 12.24 -29.26
N PRO A 89 -5.92 12.65 -29.45
CA PRO A 89 -7.06 11.73 -29.30
C PRO A 89 -7.11 10.58 -30.32
N LYS A 90 -6.29 10.60 -31.37
CA LYS A 90 -6.22 9.53 -32.38
C LYS A 90 -5.30 8.39 -31.98
N TYR A 91 -4.32 8.66 -31.12
CA TYR A 91 -3.29 7.68 -30.76
C TYR A 91 -3.15 7.43 -29.27
N LEU A 92 -3.66 8.31 -28.40
CA LEU A 92 -3.81 8.07 -26.96
C LEU A 92 -5.21 7.53 -26.66
N GLU A 93 -5.30 6.61 -25.71
CA GLU A 93 -6.60 6.17 -25.20
C GLU A 93 -7.32 7.33 -24.46
N PRO A 94 -8.67 7.34 -24.42
CA PRO A 94 -9.42 8.34 -23.66
C PRO A 94 -9.09 8.32 -22.15
N GLU A 95 -8.72 7.15 -21.64
CA GLU A 95 -8.39 6.91 -20.24
C GLU A 95 -7.46 5.70 -20.11
N TYR A 96 -6.50 5.77 -19.19
CA TYR A 96 -5.67 4.63 -18.78
C TYR A 96 -5.69 4.48 -17.25
N GLU A 97 -6.14 3.32 -16.74
CA GLU A 97 -6.25 3.03 -15.31
C GLU A 97 -6.94 4.15 -14.47
N GLY A 98 -8.02 4.77 -14.96
CA GLY A 98 -8.69 5.87 -14.24
C GLY A 98 -8.20 7.27 -14.61
N VAL A 99 -7.14 7.39 -15.40
CA VAL A 99 -6.45 8.67 -15.67
C VAL A 99 -6.73 9.15 -17.10
N GLU A 100 -7.27 10.36 -17.22
CA GLU A 100 -7.48 11.04 -18.50
C GLU A 100 -6.17 11.72 -18.98
N PRO A 101 -5.94 11.86 -20.30
CA PRO A 101 -4.75 12.54 -20.83
C PRO A 101 -4.55 13.97 -20.31
N VAL A 102 -5.64 14.68 -19.99
CA VAL A 102 -5.59 16.04 -19.43
C VAL A 102 -5.03 16.09 -18.00
N ASP A 103 -5.07 14.98 -17.26
CA ASP A 103 -4.56 14.89 -15.88
C ASP A 103 -3.09 14.44 -15.84
N VAL A 104 -2.49 14.16 -16.99
CA VAL A 104 -1.09 13.76 -17.15
C VAL A 104 -0.30 14.92 -17.78
N PRO A 105 0.81 15.38 -17.16
CA PRO A 105 1.61 16.49 -17.68
C PRO A 105 2.53 16.03 -18.84
N VAL A 106 1.94 15.51 -19.92
CA VAL A 106 2.69 15.01 -21.09
C VAL A 106 3.49 16.11 -21.80
N ASP A 107 3.04 17.37 -21.67
CA ASP A 107 3.71 18.54 -22.25
C ASP A 107 5.01 18.91 -21.52
N ASP A 108 5.18 18.47 -20.26
CA ASP A 108 6.39 18.69 -19.48
C ASP A 108 7.39 17.51 -19.64
N ASP A 109 6.95 16.41 -20.28
CA ASP A 109 7.79 15.25 -20.50
C ASP A 109 8.61 15.37 -21.78
N LYS A 110 9.94 15.43 -21.62
CA LYS A 110 10.87 15.61 -22.74
C LYS A 110 10.80 14.45 -23.75
N VAL A 111 10.68 13.21 -23.28
CA VAL A 111 10.64 12.03 -24.16
C VAL A 111 9.35 12.05 -24.99
N PHE A 112 8.21 12.31 -24.36
CA PHE A 112 6.93 12.41 -25.04
C PHE A 112 6.93 13.53 -26.10
N THR A 113 7.39 14.72 -25.73
CA THR A 113 7.41 15.89 -26.63
C THR A 113 8.35 15.70 -27.83
N GLU A 114 9.50 15.03 -27.65
CA GLU A 114 10.42 14.69 -28.75
C GLU A 114 9.80 13.66 -29.72
N LEU A 115 9.15 12.61 -29.20
CA LEU A 115 8.44 11.62 -30.01
C LEU A 115 7.25 12.23 -30.76
N GLU A 116 6.50 13.12 -30.11
CA GLU A 116 5.35 13.81 -30.70
C GLU A 116 5.79 14.72 -31.84
N LEU A 117 6.92 15.43 -31.68
CA LEU A 117 7.52 16.24 -32.73
C LEU A 117 7.99 15.39 -33.91
N GLU A 118 8.69 14.27 -33.66
CA GLU A 118 9.11 13.36 -34.73
C GLU A 118 7.89 12.85 -35.51
N ARG A 119 6.83 12.43 -34.81
CA ARG A 119 5.57 11.99 -35.42
C ARG A 119 4.97 13.08 -36.31
N ALA A 120 4.89 14.33 -35.82
CA ALA A 120 4.35 15.45 -36.58
C ALA A 120 5.16 15.73 -37.86
N ILE A 121 6.50 15.69 -37.78
CA ILE A 121 7.39 15.89 -38.94
C ILE A 121 7.26 14.76 -39.95
N VAL A 122 7.26 13.50 -39.51
CA VAL A 122 7.12 12.32 -40.39
C VAL A 122 5.78 12.40 -41.13
N LYS A 123 4.69 12.68 -40.42
CA LYS A 123 3.36 12.81 -40.99
C LYS A 123 3.23 13.97 -41.98
N ALA A 124 3.96 15.06 -41.75
CA ALA A 124 3.95 16.22 -42.65
C ALA A 124 4.71 15.97 -43.96
N LYS A 125 5.79 15.17 -43.92
CA LYS A 125 6.64 14.89 -45.09
C LYS A 125 5.96 13.98 -46.11
N ASP A 126 5.21 12.98 -45.67
CA ASP A 126 4.49 12.07 -46.58
C ASP A 126 3.17 11.55 -45.97
N PRO A 127 2.01 12.07 -46.42
CA PRO A 127 0.69 11.64 -45.93
C PRO A 127 0.24 10.24 -46.38
N GLN A 128 0.89 9.62 -47.37
CA GLN A 128 0.42 8.37 -48.01
C GLN A 128 1.36 7.17 -47.81
N SER A 129 2.65 7.38 -47.54
CA SER A 129 3.66 6.31 -47.66
C SER A 129 4.36 5.83 -46.37
N ILE A 130 3.95 6.26 -45.17
CA ILE A 130 4.67 5.86 -43.94
C ILE A 130 3.72 5.50 -42.79
N SER A 131 2.91 4.45 -42.98
CA SER A 131 2.05 3.91 -41.91
C SER A 131 2.89 3.32 -40.78
N ASP A 132 3.85 2.47 -41.10
CA ASP A 132 4.57 1.66 -40.10
C ASP A 132 5.38 2.51 -39.12
N LYS A 133 6.07 3.56 -39.59
CA LYS A 133 6.83 4.45 -38.69
C LYS A 133 5.90 5.30 -37.81
N ILE A 134 4.76 5.73 -38.33
CA ILE A 134 3.77 6.48 -37.53
C ILE A 134 3.19 5.56 -36.47
N GLU A 135 2.84 4.33 -36.82
CA GLU A 135 2.33 3.33 -35.89
C GLU A 135 3.37 3.00 -34.79
N GLU A 136 4.64 2.85 -35.14
CA GLU A 136 5.74 2.64 -34.19
C GLU A 136 5.87 3.83 -33.21
N LEU A 137 5.86 5.07 -33.73
CA LEU A 137 5.95 6.28 -32.91
C LEU A 137 4.72 6.44 -32.00
N GLU A 138 3.52 6.15 -32.52
CA GLU A 138 2.29 6.14 -31.74
C GLU A 138 2.28 5.06 -30.66
N GLY A 139 2.89 3.90 -30.93
CA GLY A 139 3.15 2.87 -29.92
C GLY A 139 4.03 3.38 -28.78
N LYS A 140 5.17 4.00 -29.11
CA LYS A 140 6.08 4.60 -28.11
C LYS A 140 5.42 5.73 -27.31
N LEU A 141 4.59 6.56 -27.96
CA LEU A 141 3.82 7.61 -27.30
C LEU A 141 2.80 7.03 -26.32
N ARG A 142 2.09 5.95 -26.68
CA ARG A 142 1.18 5.24 -25.76
C ARG A 142 1.92 4.65 -24.57
N GLU A 143 3.03 3.95 -24.81
CA GLU A 143 3.84 3.38 -23.73
C GLU A 143 4.33 4.47 -22.76
N ARG A 144 4.86 5.58 -23.27
CA ARG A 144 5.30 6.71 -22.44
C ARG A 144 4.14 7.35 -21.68
N PHE A 145 2.98 7.49 -22.31
CA PHE A 145 1.77 7.96 -21.64
C PHE A 145 1.36 7.03 -20.49
N HIS A 146 1.38 5.70 -20.68
CA HIS A 146 1.07 4.73 -19.63
C HIS A 146 2.04 4.81 -18.45
N GLU A 147 3.33 5.03 -18.71
CA GLU A 147 4.34 5.28 -17.66
C GLU A 147 4.01 6.53 -16.85
N LEU A 148 3.77 7.66 -17.52
CA LEU A 148 3.42 8.92 -16.86
C LEU A 148 2.10 8.83 -16.08
N ALA A 149 1.11 8.11 -16.61
CA ALA A 149 -0.15 7.84 -15.93
C ALA A 149 0.05 6.99 -14.67
N LYS A 150 0.89 5.94 -14.71
CA LYS A 150 1.25 5.14 -13.52
C LYS A 150 1.96 5.99 -12.46
N GLU A 151 2.88 6.85 -12.87
CA GLU A 151 3.50 7.79 -11.94
C GLU A 151 2.49 8.76 -11.33
N ARG A 152 1.54 9.24 -12.13
CA ARG A 152 0.45 10.11 -11.67
C ARG A 152 -0.40 9.41 -10.63
N ILE A 153 -0.82 8.16 -10.87
CA ILE A 153 -1.59 7.34 -9.92
C ILE A 153 -0.82 7.18 -8.60
N ARG A 154 0.49 6.85 -8.67
CA ARG A 154 1.32 6.72 -7.47
C ARG A 154 1.37 8.02 -6.67
N ARG A 155 1.56 9.17 -7.34
CA ARG A 155 1.57 10.50 -6.69
C ARG A 155 0.21 10.85 -6.09
N ASP A 156 -0.88 10.56 -6.80
CA ASP A 156 -2.24 10.83 -6.34
C ASP A 156 -2.57 10.02 -5.06
N ARG A 157 -1.92 8.87 -4.84
CA ARG A 157 -2.13 8.00 -3.68
C ARG A 157 -1.24 8.31 -2.45
N LEU A 158 -0.33 9.28 -2.52
CA LEU A 158 0.61 9.59 -1.43
C LEU A 158 -0.05 10.08 -0.13
N PHE A 159 -1.30 10.56 -0.18
CA PHE A 159 -2.03 11.00 1.00
C PHE A 159 -2.68 9.84 1.77
N LEU A 160 -2.71 8.63 1.18
CA LEU A 160 -3.31 7.47 1.80
C LEU A 160 -2.43 6.96 2.95
N ASP A 161 -3.05 6.31 3.93
CA ASP A 161 -2.30 5.51 4.90
C ASP A 161 -1.40 4.51 4.13
N SER A 162 -0.11 4.47 4.45
CA SER A 162 0.85 3.57 3.81
C SER A 162 0.63 2.12 4.22
N GLU A 163 0.05 1.88 5.41
CA GLU A 163 -0.20 0.55 5.96
C GLU A 163 -1.60 0.44 6.58
N PRO A 164 -2.69 0.61 5.81
CA PRO A 164 -4.05 0.48 6.32
C PRO A 164 -4.25 -0.91 6.94
N GLU A 165 -4.71 -0.96 8.20
CA GLU A 165 -4.85 -2.21 8.97
C GLU A 165 -3.53 -3.01 9.11
N GLY A 166 -2.39 -2.33 8.95
CA GLY A 166 -1.06 -2.93 8.92
C GLY A 166 -0.68 -3.58 7.59
N ILE A 167 -1.55 -3.53 6.57
CA ILE A 167 -1.30 -4.09 5.24
C ILE A 167 -0.64 -3.03 4.36
N PRO A 168 0.55 -3.27 3.77
CA PRO A 168 1.16 -2.32 2.84
C PRO A 168 0.22 -1.96 1.69
N LEU A 169 0.12 -0.68 1.34
CA LEU A 169 -0.82 -0.19 0.33
C LEU A 169 -0.72 -0.93 -1.02
N GLU A 170 0.49 -1.35 -1.41
CA GLU A 170 0.76 -2.15 -2.63
C GLU A 170 0.09 -3.55 -2.61
N SER A 171 -0.24 -4.06 -1.42
CA SER A 171 -0.95 -5.32 -1.23
C SER A 171 -2.47 -5.16 -1.18
N VAL A 172 -2.97 -3.93 -1.10
CA VAL A 172 -4.41 -3.63 -1.10
C VAL A 172 -4.89 -3.60 -2.56
N PRO A 173 -5.98 -4.31 -2.93
CA PRO A 173 -6.46 -4.41 -4.31
C PRO A 173 -7.21 -3.13 -4.77
N LEU A 174 -6.55 -1.97 -4.67
CA LEU A 174 -7.15 -0.66 -4.97
C LEU A 174 -7.58 -0.54 -6.43
N ASN A 175 -6.80 -1.11 -7.36
CA ASN A 175 -7.07 -1.04 -8.79
C ASN A 175 -8.28 -1.90 -9.20
N ASP A 176 -8.57 -2.96 -8.46
CA ASP A 176 -9.69 -3.86 -8.75
C ASP A 176 -11.02 -3.30 -8.19
N ASP A 177 -10.95 -2.40 -7.20
CA ASP A 177 -12.12 -1.80 -6.58
C ASP A 177 -12.73 -0.67 -7.42
N ALA A 178 -13.95 -0.87 -7.91
CA ALA A 178 -14.63 0.09 -8.77
C ALA A 178 -14.98 1.40 -8.05
N ASP A 179 -15.34 1.33 -6.77
CA ASP A 179 -15.65 2.52 -5.97
C ASP A 179 -14.41 3.37 -5.67
N PHE A 180 -13.29 2.73 -5.33
CA PHE A 180 -12.01 3.40 -5.16
C PHE A 180 -11.59 4.13 -6.44
N ARG A 181 -11.63 3.46 -7.60
CA ARG A 181 -11.32 4.09 -8.91
C ARG A 181 -12.25 5.26 -9.23
N ARG A 182 -13.56 5.14 -8.92
CA ARG A 182 -14.53 6.23 -9.09
C ARG A 182 -14.18 7.44 -8.22
N LEU A 183 -13.82 7.22 -6.96
CA LEU A 183 -13.39 8.27 -6.04
C LEU A 183 -12.08 8.92 -6.48
N GLU A 184 -11.11 8.16 -7.00
CA GLU A 184 -9.89 8.73 -7.57
C GLU A 184 -10.18 9.64 -8.77
N GLY A 185 -11.06 9.20 -9.68
CA GLY A 185 -11.50 10.03 -10.81
C GLY A 185 -12.22 11.31 -10.37
N GLN A 186 -13.06 11.22 -9.32
CA GLN A 186 -13.69 12.40 -8.72
C GLN A 186 -12.64 13.35 -8.11
N LEU A 187 -11.66 12.81 -7.37
CA LEU A 187 -10.59 13.60 -6.77
C LEU A 187 -9.78 14.35 -7.83
N ARG A 188 -9.44 13.71 -8.96
CA ARG A 188 -8.75 14.36 -10.08
C ARG A 188 -9.56 15.53 -10.64
N LYS A 189 -10.85 15.31 -10.91
CA LYS A 189 -11.76 16.36 -11.41
C LYS A 189 -11.87 17.54 -10.46
N LEU A 190 -12.03 17.29 -9.15
CA LEU A 190 -12.05 18.34 -8.13
C LEU A 190 -10.72 19.10 -8.05
N SER A 191 -9.60 18.38 -8.22
CA SER A 191 -8.25 18.94 -8.15
C SER A 191 -7.90 19.87 -9.32
N ARG A 192 -8.67 19.87 -10.42
CA ARG A 192 -8.48 20.83 -11.53
C ARG A 192 -8.77 22.29 -11.10
N ASP A 193 -9.59 22.49 -10.06
CA ASP A 193 -9.82 23.80 -9.43
C ASP A 193 -9.74 23.69 -7.89
N MET A 194 -8.51 23.48 -7.39
CA MET A 194 -8.24 23.29 -5.96
C MET A 194 -8.76 24.45 -5.09
N ARG A 195 -8.82 25.69 -5.62
CA ARG A 195 -9.23 26.87 -4.84
C ARG A 195 -10.71 26.85 -4.50
N ARG A 196 -11.55 26.33 -5.41
CA ARG A 196 -13.00 26.26 -5.20
C ARG A 196 -13.42 24.98 -4.48
N ASN A 197 -12.68 23.89 -4.65
CA ASN A 197 -13.11 22.56 -4.24
C ASN A 197 -12.40 22.02 -2.98
N GLY A 198 -11.76 22.88 -2.17
CA GLY A 198 -10.96 22.47 -1.02
C GLY A 198 -11.66 21.49 -0.05
N PRO A 199 -12.86 21.80 0.46
CA PRO A 199 -13.62 20.91 1.34
C PRO A 199 -13.94 19.56 0.67
N ASP A 200 -14.44 19.57 -0.56
CA ASP A 200 -14.79 18.34 -1.29
C ASP A 200 -13.56 17.47 -1.58
N ILE A 201 -12.38 18.08 -1.80
CA ILE A 201 -11.11 17.37 -1.94
C ILE A 201 -10.75 16.67 -0.64
N SER A 202 -10.88 17.34 0.52
CA SER A 202 -10.62 16.74 1.83
C SER A 202 -11.56 15.56 2.08
N ASP A 203 -12.87 15.77 1.91
CA ASP A 203 -13.88 14.74 2.12
C ASP A 203 -13.67 13.53 1.19
N THR A 204 -13.27 13.76 -0.06
CA THR A 204 -12.98 12.68 -1.02
C THR A 204 -11.72 11.92 -0.63
N ARG A 205 -10.69 12.59 -0.09
CA ARG A 205 -9.48 11.95 0.43
C ARG A 205 -9.77 11.08 1.64
N ASP A 206 -10.60 11.56 2.58
CA ASP A 206 -11.00 10.79 3.75
C ASP A 206 -11.76 9.52 3.34
N ARG A 207 -12.69 9.63 2.38
CA ARG A 207 -13.41 8.47 1.82
C ARG A 207 -12.48 7.47 1.11
N LEU A 208 -11.46 7.96 0.41
CA LEU A 208 -10.46 7.09 -0.22
C LEU A 208 -9.64 6.33 0.85
N ASN A 209 -9.26 7.00 1.94
CA ASN A 209 -8.62 6.34 3.09
C ASN A 209 -9.52 5.29 3.72
N ASP A 210 -10.77 5.64 4.03
CA ASP A 210 -11.75 4.70 4.60
C ASP A 210 -11.94 3.47 3.70
N ARG A 211 -12.05 3.68 2.38
CA ARG A 211 -12.18 2.58 1.42
C ARG A 211 -10.90 1.73 1.36
N ALA A 212 -9.72 2.32 1.44
CA ALA A 212 -8.47 1.58 1.54
C ALA A 212 -8.41 0.72 2.81
N HIS A 213 -8.86 1.23 3.95
CA HIS A 213 -9.00 0.44 5.19
C HIS A 213 -10.03 -0.70 5.05
N GLU A 214 -11.17 -0.46 4.40
CA GLU A 214 -12.15 -1.52 4.14
C GLU A 214 -11.56 -2.66 3.29
N LEU A 215 -10.87 -2.32 2.20
CA LEU A 215 -10.21 -3.30 1.35
C LEU A 215 -9.09 -4.04 2.09
N ALA A 216 -8.32 -3.33 2.92
CA ALA A 216 -7.29 -3.93 3.76
C ALA A 216 -7.87 -4.90 4.80
N ARG A 217 -9.03 -4.61 5.40
CA ARG A 217 -9.74 -5.56 6.26
C ARG A 217 -10.13 -6.83 5.52
N GLY A 218 -10.51 -6.72 4.24
CA GLY A 218 -10.74 -7.89 3.37
C GLY A 218 -9.47 -8.74 3.20
N VAL A 219 -8.32 -8.10 2.93
CA VAL A 219 -7.02 -8.79 2.84
C VAL A 219 -6.66 -9.49 4.14
N VAL A 220 -6.81 -8.80 5.28
CA VAL A 220 -6.62 -9.39 6.61
C VAL A 220 -7.50 -10.62 6.80
N ALA A 221 -8.80 -10.52 6.50
CA ALA A 221 -9.71 -11.64 6.65
C ALA A 221 -9.30 -12.85 5.77
N ASP A 222 -8.86 -12.60 4.54
CA ASP A 222 -8.40 -13.65 3.63
C ASP A 222 -7.09 -14.31 4.07
N ASP A 223 -6.17 -13.55 4.68
CA ASP A 223 -4.95 -14.08 5.30
C ASP A 223 -5.29 -15.02 6.46
N MET A 224 -6.33 -14.69 7.25
CA MET A 224 -6.78 -15.50 8.39
C MET A 224 -7.52 -16.80 8.02
N ARG A 225 -7.95 -16.98 6.76
CA ARG A 225 -8.73 -18.15 6.34
C ARG A 225 -7.96 -19.46 6.42
N CYS A 226 -6.64 -19.43 6.21
CA CYS A 226 -5.79 -20.63 6.26
C CYS A 226 -5.41 -21.05 7.68
N LEU A 227 -5.75 -20.23 8.68
CA LEU A 227 -5.35 -20.41 10.06
C LEU A 227 -6.42 -21.12 10.88
N LYS A 228 -5.96 -21.81 11.92
CA LYS A 228 -6.83 -22.45 12.92
C LYS A 228 -7.68 -21.41 13.63
N ASP A 229 -8.89 -21.80 14.02
CA ASP A 229 -9.83 -20.88 14.68
C ASP A 229 -9.33 -20.42 16.06
N THR A 230 -8.55 -21.25 16.75
CA THR A 230 -7.99 -20.91 18.07
C THR A 230 -6.52 -21.33 18.20
N TYR A 231 -5.76 -20.55 19.00
CA TYR A 231 -4.41 -20.86 19.43
C TYR A 231 -4.35 -20.74 20.95
N ARG A 232 -3.96 -21.82 21.64
CA ARG A 232 -3.96 -21.89 23.12
C ARG A 232 -5.30 -21.48 23.74
N GLY A 233 -6.41 -21.86 23.09
CA GLY A 233 -7.77 -21.50 23.51
C GLY A 233 -8.18 -20.04 23.25
N ILE A 234 -7.32 -19.22 22.65
CA ILE A 234 -7.64 -17.84 22.26
C ILE A 234 -8.09 -17.82 20.79
N PRO A 235 -9.26 -17.24 20.46
CA PRO A 235 -9.68 -17.04 19.07
C PRO A 235 -8.68 -16.23 18.26
N LYS A 236 -8.43 -16.62 17.00
CA LYS A 236 -7.46 -15.93 16.14
C LYS A 236 -7.79 -14.44 15.94
N GLU A 237 -9.07 -14.08 15.98
CA GLU A 237 -9.57 -12.71 15.86
C GLU A 237 -9.15 -11.82 17.03
N ASP A 238 -8.89 -12.41 18.21
CA ASP A 238 -8.47 -11.68 19.41
C ASP A 238 -6.93 -11.56 19.53
N LEU A 239 -6.16 -12.30 18.73
CA LEU A 239 -4.70 -12.28 18.76
C LEU A 239 -4.09 -11.07 18.04
N ASN A 240 -4.89 -10.28 17.31
CA ASN A 240 -4.42 -9.11 16.55
C ASN A 240 -3.17 -9.42 15.69
N LEU A 241 -3.16 -10.56 14.98
CA LEU A 241 -1.95 -11.11 14.37
C LEU A 241 -1.23 -10.14 13.42
N HIS A 242 -1.95 -9.30 12.66
CA HIS A 242 -1.34 -8.29 11.78
C HIS A 242 -0.67 -7.11 12.51
N LYS A 243 -0.79 -6.97 13.84
CA LYS A 243 0.07 -6.04 14.60
C LYS A 243 1.49 -6.57 14.77
N ASP A 244 1.69 -7.87 14.60
CA ASP A 244 3.00 -8.50 14.64
C ASP A 244 3.70 -8.38 13.28
N ALA A 245 4.87 -7.73 13.24
CA ALA A 245 5.61 -7.51 12.01
C ALA A 245 6.00 -8.82 11.31
N LYS A 246 6.43 -9.84 12.05
CA LYS A 246 6.83 -11.13 11.45
C LYS A 246 5.65 -11.86 10.83
N PHE A 247 4.49 -11.85 11.51
CA PHE A 247 3.27 -12.40 10.95
C PHE A 247 2.86 -11.67 9.67
N ARG A 248 2.92 -10.34 9.67
CA ARG A 248 2.67 -9.55 8.44
C ARG A 248 3.60 -9.94 7.31
N ASP A 249 4.89 -10.10 7.57
CA ASP A 249 5.87 -10.48 6.54
C ASP A 249 5.56 -11.86 5.93
N LEU A 250 5.15 -12.81 6.76
CA LEU A 250 4.71 -14.13 6.32
C LEU A 250 3.44 -14.05 5.47
N ALA A 251 2.42 -13.30 5.92
CA ALA A 251 1.20 -13.08 5.15
C ALA A 251 1.47 -12.40 3.80
N ASN A 252 2.32 -11.37 3.80
CA ASN A 252 2.81 -10.70 2.59
C ASN A 252 3.53 -11.70 1.65
N GLY A 253 4.36 -12.59 2.22
CA GLY A 253 5.03 -13.68 1.51
C GLY A 253 4.03 -14.63 0.86
N ARG A 254 3.00 -15.06 1.59
CA ARG A 254 1.93 -15.92 1.08
C ARG A 254 1.24 -15.31 -0.13
N ARG A 255 0.89 -14.02 -0.06
CA ARG A 255 0.24 -13.30 -1.17
C ARG A 255 1.15 -13.16 -2.40
N ARG A 256 2.44 -12.91 -2.21
CA ARG A 256 3.42 -12.88 -3.32
C ARG A 256 3.57 -14.25 -3.97
N ALA A 257 3.72 -15.31 -3.17
CA ALA A 257 3.82 -16.67 -3.66
C ALA A 257 2.56 -17.07 -4.44
N ALA A 258 1.37 -16.76 -3.93
CA ALA A 258 0.10 -17.06 -4.59
C ALA A 258 -0.08 -16.34 -5.95
N ARG A 259 0.52 -15.15 -6.12
CA ARG A 259 0.49 -14.39 -7.39
C ARG A 259 1.56 -14.84 -8.39
N SER A 260 2.58 -15.58 -7.95
CA SER A 260 3.68 -16.02 -8.82
C SER A 260 3.20 -17.08 -9.81
N ARG A 261 3.53 -16.91 -11.10
CA ARG A 261 3.28 -17.92 -12.12
C ARG A 261 4.17 -19.15 -11.82
N GLY A 262 3.57 -20.25 -11.39
CA GLY A 262 4.29 -21.48 -11.01
C GLY A 262 4.47 -21.68 -9.51
N ALA A 263 3.66 -21.01 -8.67
CA ALA A 263 3.64 -21.23 -7.23
C ALA A 263 3.59 -22.73 -6.89
N LEU A 264 4.62 -23.21 -6.18
CA LEU A 264 4.66 -24.60 -5.73
C LEU A 264 3.72 -24.73 -4.52
N PRO A 265 2.76 -25.67 -4.52
CA PRO A 265 1.87 -25.88 -3.37
C PRO A 265 2.63 -26.08 -2.05
N ALA A 266 3.79 -26.71 -2.11
CA ALA A 266 4.67 -26.91 -0.95
C ALA A 266 5.20 -25.60 -0.33
N GLU A 267 5.47 -24.57 -1.14
CA GLU A 267 5.93 -23.27 -0.65
C GLU A 267 4.81 -22.55 0.11
N LEU A 268 3.58 -22.57 -0.43
CA LEU A 268 2.42 -22.00 0.24
C LEU A 268 2.16 -22.71 1.58
N THR A 269 2.17 -24.04 1.59
CA THR A 269 2.00 -24.82 2.84
C THR A 269 3.11 -24.54 3.85
N ALA A 270 4.36 -24.36 3.41
CA ALA A 270 5.45 -23.99 4.31
C ALA A 270 5.25 -22.60 4.93
N ILE A 271 4.80 -21.61 4.13
CA ILE A 271 4.50 -20.26 4.63
C ILE A 271 3.31 -20.29 5.59
N GLU A 272 2.24 -21.02 5.25
CA GLU A 272 1.06 -21.18 6.12
C GLU A 272 1.42 -21.87 7.43
N GLY A 273 2.27 -22.91 7.40
CA GLY A 273 2.81 -23.53 8.61
C GLY A 273 3.64 -22.58 9.47
N ALA A 274 4.42 -21.68 8.85
CA ALA A 274 5.14 -20.63 9.57
C ALA A 274 4.20 -19.56 10.16
N MET A 275 3.13 -19.20 9.45
CA MET A 275 2.08 -18.30 9.98
C MET A 275 1.39 -18.91 11.19
N ASP A 276 1.06 -20.21 11.12
CA ASP A 276 0.50 -21.00 12.22
C ASP A 276 1.42 -21.03 13.44
N ALA A 277 2.72 -21.31 13.23
CA ALA A 277 3.71 -21.30 14.31
C ALA A 277 3.83 -19.91 14.95
N ARG A 278 3.84 -18.85 14.13
CA ARG A 278 3.90 -17.48 14.64
C ARG A 278 2.64 -17.10 15.42
N ALA A 279 1.47 -17.55 14.99
CA ALA A 279 0.23 -17.35 15.72
C ALA A 279 0.24 -18.07 17.10
N CYS A 280 0.81 -19.27 17.19
CA CYS A 280 1.06 -19.93 18.49
C CYS A 280 1.95 -19.08 19.39
N GLU A 281 3.07 -18.56 18.89
CA GLU A 281 3.98 -17.71 19.68
C GLU A 281 3.30 -16.42 20.15
N ILE A 282 2.46 -15.81 19.30
CA ILE A 282 1.68 -14.62 19.67
C ILE A 282 0.68 -14.98 20.78
N ALA A 283 0.01 -16.13 20.69
CA ALA A 283 -0.89 -16.61 21.74
C ALA A 283 -0.16 -16.85 23.06
N ASP A 284 1.01 -17.50 23.03
CA ASP A 284 1.85 -17.72 24.23
C ASP A 284 2.25 -16.37 24.86
N ASN A 285 2.63 -15.38 24.06
CA ASN A 285 2.93 -14.03 24.53
C ASN A 285 1.70 -13.32 25.12
N CYS A 286 0.53 -13.48 24.51
CA CYS A 286 -0.73 -12.94 25.03
C CYS A 286 -1.08 -13.54 26.38
N ILE A 287 -0.90 -14.86 26.56
CA ILE A 287 -1.12 -15.55 27.84
C ILE A 287 -0.13 -15.06 28.88
N ASN A 288 1.17 -15.04 28.56
CA ASN A 288 2.22 -14.61 29.50
C ASN A 288 2.02 -13.17 29.98
N ARG A 289 1.65 -12.26 29.07
CA ARG A 289 1.29 -10.87 29.44
C ARG A 289 -0.01 -10.81 30.24
N GLY A 290 -0.98 -11.65 29.87
CA GLY A 290 -2.27 -11.75 30.54
C GLY A 290 -2.15 -12.24 31.98
N ARG A 291 -1.18 -13.12 32.26
CA ARG A 291 -0.91 -13.73 33.57
C ARG A 291 0.15 -13.01 34.41
N ALA A 292 0.70 -11.89 33.92
CA ALA A 292 1.83 -11.21 34.56
C ALA A 292 1.55 -10.66 35.98
N PHE A 293 0.27 -10.52 36.35
CA PHE A 293 -0.14 -10.07 37.68
C PHE A 293 -0.27 -11.21 38.71
N LEU A 294 -0.23 -12.47 38.26
CA LEU A 294 -0.28 -13.63 39.15
C LEU A 294 1.04 -13.76 39.91
N ASP A 295 0.96 -14.37 41.08
CA ASP A 295 2.15 -14.76 41.83
C ASP A 295 3.00 -15.73 41.01
N ARG A 296 4.32 -15.54 41.03
CA ARG A 296 5.25 -16.40 40.29
C ARG A 296 5.39 -17.78 40.91
N GLU A 297 5.17 -17.85 42.22
CA GLU A 297 5.24 -19.08 43.00
C GLU A 297 4.00 -19.21 43.90
N PRO A 298 2.77 -19.40 43.36
CA PRO A 298 1.58 -19.61 44.19
C PRO A 298 1.79 -20.81 45.10
N GLU A 299 1.64 -20.59 46.41
CA GLU A 299 1.95 -21.56 47.45
C GLU A 299 3.40 -22.10 47.41
N GLY A 300 4.33 -21.48 46.67
CA GLY A 300 5.69 -21.99 46.48
C GLY A 300 5.87 -22.97 45.30
N MET A 301 4.82 -23.24 44.52
CA MET A 301 4.90 -23.95 43.23
C MET A 301 5.16 -22.96 42.11
N ASP A 302 6.09 -23.24 41.19
CA ASP A 302 6.28 -22.39 40.01
C ASP A 302 4.98 -22.30 39.19
N LEU A 303 4.58 -21.09 38.83
CA LEU A 303 3.37 -20.82 38.05
C LEU A 303 3.29 -21.67 36.76
N ALA A 304 4.44 -22.01 36.14
CA ALA A 304 4.50 -22.86 34.96
C ALA A 304 4.08 -24.32 35.22
N ASP A 305 4.15 -24.79 36.47
CA ASP A 305 3.74 -26.14 36.88
C ASP A 305 2.30 -26.18 37.43
N VAL A 306 1.67 -25.02 37.64
CA VAL A 306 0.25 -24.94 38.02
C VAL A 306 -0.61 -25.24 36.78
N PRO A 307 -1.60 -26.15 36.85
CA PRO A 307 -2.37 -26.60 35.68
C PRO A 307 -3.46 -25.59 35.25
N LEU A 308 -3.11 -24.31 35.10
CA LEU A 308 -4.02 -23.22 34.75
C LEU A 308 -4.74 -23.46 33.42
N ASP A 309 -4.04 -23.98 32.41
CA ASP A 309 -4.57 -24.23 31.07
C ASP A 309 -5.64 -25.34 31.04
N ASN A 310 -5.65 -26.21 32.06
CA ASN A 310 -6.60 -27.30 32.19
C ASN A 310 -7.81 -26.94 33.07
N ASP A 311 -7.78 -25.77 33.73
CA ASP A 311 -8.88 -25.31 34.59
C ASP A 311 -9.87 -24.45 33.80
N GLY A 312 -11.05 -25.00 33.50
CA GLY A 312 -12.09 -24.30 32.74
C GLY A 312 -12.56 -23.01 33.40
N ARG A 313 -12.54 -22.93 34.75
CA ARG A 313 -12.91 -21.72 35.50
C ARG A 313 -11.86 -20.62 35.31
N PHE A 314 -10.57 -20.96 35.42
CA PHE A 314 -9.48 -20.04 35.16
C PHE A 314 -9.51 -19.53 33.72
N ALA A 315 -9.67 -20.42 32.73
CA ALA A 315 -9.79 -20.04 31.33
C ALA A 315 -10.95 -19.07 31.05
N ALA A 316 -12.10 -19.26 31.72
CA ALA A 316 -13.24 -18.35 31.63
C ALA A 316 -12.93 -16.95 32.20
N MET A 317 -12.25 -16.89 33.35
CA MET A 317 -11.82 -15.61 33.95
C MET A 317 -10.80 -14.89 33.05
N GLU A 318 -9.85 -15.62 32.45
CA GLU A 318 -8.91 -15.03 31.48
C GLU A 318 -9.62 -14.46 30.25
N ALA A 319 -10.63 -15.16 29.72
CA ALA A 319 -11.41 -14.68 28.59
C ALA A 319 -12.20 -13.42 28.93
N GLU A 320 -12.83 -13.38 30.10
CA GLU A 320 -13.58 -12.21 30.57
C GLU A 320 -12.65 -11.01 30.82
N ARG A 321 -11.48 -11.24 31.44
CA ARG A 321 -10.46 -10.21 31.60
C ARG A 321 -10.00 -9.67 30.25
N ARG A 322 -9.66 -10.53 29.29
CA ARG A 322 -9.27 -10.13 27.92
C ARG A 322 -10.33 -9.24 27.28
N LYS A 323 -11.61 -9.63 27.35
CA LYS A 323 -12.74 -8.85 26.83
C LYS A 323 -12.83 -7.46 27.45
N ARG A 324 -12.64 -7.34 28.78
CA ARG A 324 -12.69 -6.06 29.50
C ARG A 324 -11.47 -5.17 29.24
N THR A 325 -10.34 -5.76 28.85
CA THR A 325 -9.11 -5.04 28.50
C THR A 325 -8.96 -4.73 27.01
N LYS A 326 -9.89 -5.19 26.15
CA LYS A 326 -9.78 -5.12 24.69
C LYS A 326 -9.57 -3.72 24.14
N ASP A 327 -10.28 -2.72 24.68
CA ASP A 327 -10.09 -1.32 24.33
C ASP A 327 -9.74 -0.45 25.55
N PRO A 328 -8.86 0.56 25.41
CA PRO A 328 -8.42 1.37 26.54
C PRO A 328 -9.54 2.13 27.26
N ARG A 329 -10.64 2.46 26.56
CA ARG A 329 -11.77 3.19 27.17
C ARG A 329 -12.60 2.27 28.05
N SER A 330 -12.89 1.06 27.58
CA SER A 330 -13.56 -0.01 28.33
C SER A 330 -12.72 -0.45 29.52
N SER A 331 -11.42 -0.65 29.34
CA SER A 331 -10.50 -0.99 30.43
C SER A 331 -10.56 0.04 31.58
N ARG A 332 -10.55 1.33 31.26
CA ARG A 332 -10.69 2.40 32.27
C ARG A 332 -12.03 2.36 32.98
N ARG A 333 -13.14 2.11 32.27
CA ARG A 333 -14.49 1.99 32.86
C ARG A 333 -14.65 0.74 33.71
N ASN A 334 -13.97 -0.34 33.37
CA ASN A 334 -14.06 -1.63 34.03
C ASN A 334 -12.97 -1.87 35.08
N LYS A 335 -12.24 -0.83 35.51
CA LYS A 335 -11.03 -0.97 36.34
C LYS A 335 -11.28 -1.80 37.60
N ASP A 336 -12.33 -1.51 38.35
CA ASP A 336 -12.62 -2.23 39.60
C ASP A 336 -13.00 -3.70 39.33
N MET A 337 -13.84 -3.95 38.32
CA MET A 337 -14.19 -5.32 37.92
C MET A 337 -12.97 -6.10 37.39
N ILE A 338 -12.02 -5.45 36.72
CA ILE A 338 -10.78 -6.08 36.29
C ILE A 338 -9.93 -6.46 37.51
N ARG A 339 -9.83 -5.58 38.51
CA ARG A 339 -9.12 -5.89 39.75
C ARG A 339 -9.77 -7.06 40.48
N ASP A 340 -11.09 -7.05 40.63
CA ASP A 340 -11.79 -8.13 41.33
C ASP A 340 -11.63 -9.47 40.58
N LEU A 341 -11.63 -9.45 39.24
CA LEU A 341 -11.28 -10.63 38.42
C LEU A 341 -9.82 -11.07 38.60
N GLU A 342 -8.88 -10.13 38.72
CA GLU A 342 -7.47 -10.44 38.98
C GLU A 342 -7.30 -11.10 40.36
N ASP A 343 -7.98 -10.60 41.39
CA ASP A 343 -7.98 -11.17 42.74
C ASP A 343 -8.56 -12.61 42.73
N ASP A 344 -9.68 -12.83 42.01
CA ASP A 344 -10.27 -14.17 41.84
C ASP A 344 -9.34 -15.13 41.08
N MET A 345 -8.61 -14.61 40.07
CA MET A 345 -7.63 -15.39 39.32
C MET A 345 -6.42 -15.75 40.18
N ILE A 346 -5.91 -14.82 41.00
CA ILE A 346 -4.85 -15.10 41.97
C ILE A 346 -5.32 -16.20 42.93
N ALA A 347 -6.49 -16.05 43.55
CA ALA A 347 -7.04 -17.03 44.48
C ALA A 347 -7.21 -18.42 43.83
N ARG A 348 -7.68 -18.49 42.57
CA ARG A 348 -7.81 -19.76 41.85
C ARG A 348 -6.45 -20.38 41.54
N SER A 349 -5.43 -19.58 41.22
CA SER A 349 -4.06 -20.09 40.99
C SER A 349 -3.46 -20.73 42.24
N HIS A 350 -3.66 -20.13 43.41
CA HIS A 350 -3.28 -20.70 44.70
C HIS A 350 -4.03 -21.99 45.02
N ALA A 351 -5.35 -22.00 44.82
CA ALA A 351 -6.15 -23.21 45.01
C ALA A 351 -5.68 -24.38 44.13
N LEU A 352 -5.38 -24.10 42.85
CA LEU A 352 -4.85 -25.11 41.92
C LEU A 352 -3.47 -25.60 42.34
N ALA A 353 -2.59 -24.72 42.85
CA ALA A 353 -1.29 -25.12 43.38
C ALA A 353 -1.43 -26.07 44.58
N LEU A 354 -2.36 -25.81 45.51
CA LEU A 354 -2.67 -26.72 46.63
C LEU A 354 -3.22 -28.06 46.16
N GLU A 355 -4.18 -28.04 45.22
CA GLU A 355 -4.74 -29.25 44.60
C GLU A 355 -3.61 -30.10 43.95
N GLU A 356 -2.63 -29.45 43.33
CA GLU A 356 -1.52 -30.12 42.66
C GLU A 356 -0.48 -30.66 43.64
N PHE A 357 -0.18 -29.93 44.72
CA PHE A 357 0.61 -30.48 45.83
C PHE A 357 -0.08 -31.69 46.46
N ALA A 358 -1.39 -31.66 46.67
CA ALA A 358 -2.14 -32.78 47.22
C ALA A 358 -1.98 -34.06 46.38
N LYS A 359 -2.00 -33.94 45.03
CA LYS A 359 -1.71 -35.08 44.13
C LYS A 359 -0.28 -35.61 44.27
N MET A 360 0.67 -34.75 44.63
CA MET A 360 2.08 -35.12 44.82
C MET A 360 2.35 -35.81 46.17
N ARG A 361 1.37 -35.87 47.09
CA ARG A 361 1.46 -36.53 48.41
C ARG A 361 1.26 -38.04 48.38
N GLY A 362 1.14 -38.65 47.19
CA GLY A 362 0.95 -40.11 47.07
C GLY A 362 2.10 -40.98 47.62
N PHE A 363 3.23 -40.39 48.02
CA PHE A 363 4.32 -41.09 48.69
C PHE A 363 4.13 -41.21 50.22
N MET A 364 3.19 -40.47 50.79
CA MET A 364 2.90 -40.48 52.22
C MET A 364 1.96 -41.62 52.58
N ASP A 365 1.94 -42.01 53.85
CA ASP A 365 0.84 -42.80 54.39
C ASP A 365 -0.48 -42.04 54.18
N GLN A 366 -1.51 -42.72 53.70
CA GLN A 366 -2.80 -42.11 53.38
C GLN A 366 -3.71 -42.02 54.61
N GLU A 367 -3.44 -42.83 55.64
CA GLU A 367 -4.16 -42.83 56.92
C GLU A 367 -3.18 -42.89 58.11
N PRO A 368 -2.26 -41.90 58.26
CA PRO A 368 -1.34 -41.87 59.40
C PRO A 368 -2.13 -41.86 60.71
N GLU A 369 -1.80 -42.78 61.62
CA GLU A 369 -2.53 -43.00 62.87
C GLU A 369 -4.05 -43.21 62.69
N GLY A 370 -4.48 -43.69 61.52
CA GLY A 370 -5.88 -43.94 61.18
C GLY A 370 -6.69 -42.69 60.76
N VAL A 371 -6.05 -41.54 60.57
CA VAL A 371 -6.70 -40.30 60.13
C VAL A 371 -6.42 -40.06 58.64
N PRO A 372 -7.45 -39.94 57.78
CA PRO A 372 -7.24 -39.68 56.36
C PRO A 372 -6.43 -38.41 56.10
N LEU A 373 -5.44 -38.47 55.21
CA LEU A 373 -4.52 -37.36 54.92
C LEU A 373 -5.23 -36.06 54.52
N LYS A 374 -6.40 -36.16 53.86
CA LYS A 374 -7.26 -35.03 53.44
C LYS A 374 -7.91 -34.27 54.61
N GLU A 375 -7.99 -34.89 55.79
CA GLU A 375 -8.59 -34.30 57.01
C GLU A 375 -7.53 -33.60 57.88
N ILE A 376 -6.26 -33.85 57.59
CA ILE A 376 -5.13 -33.20 58.26
C ILE A 376 -4.87 -31.87 57.56
N PRO A 377 -4.85 -30.73 58.27
CA PRO A 377 -4.65 -29.42 57.67
C PRO A 377 -3.17 -29.17 57.37
N LEU A 378 -2.58 -30.02 56.52
CA LEU A 378 -1.16 -29.96 56.15
C LEU A 378 -0.80 -28.63 55.45
N ASP A 379 -1.77 -28.02 54.78
CA ASP A 379 -1.58 -26.81 54.00
C ASP A 379 -1.37 -25.55 54.86
N VAL A 380 -1.77 -25.58 56.14
CA VAL A 380 -1.57 -24.44 57.07
C VAL A 380 -0.35 -24.61 57.96
N ASP A 381 0.30 -25.78 57.94
CA ASP A 381 1.50 -26.05 58.74
C ASP A 381 2.76 -25.50 58.04
N PRO A 382 3.44 -24.47 58.59
CA PRO A 382 4.54 -23.82 57.90
C PRO A 382 5.76 -24.73 57.69
N GLU A 383 6.04 -25.66 58.62
CA GLU A 383 7.19 -26.56 58.53
C GLU A 383 6.98 -27.59 57.42
N PHE A 384 5.79 -28.20 57.40
CA PHE A 384 5.38 -29.13 56.36
C PHE A 384 5.39 -28.48 54.98
N ARG A 385 4.79 -27.28 54.85
CA ARG A 385 4.79 -26.53 53.59
C ARG A 385 6.20 -26.24 53.08
N GLN A 386 7.12 -25.78 53.95
CA GLN A 386 8.51 -25.54 53.57
C GLN A 386 9.20 -26.82 53.10
N ALA A 387 9.01 -27.94 53.80
CA ALA A 387 9.57 -29.23 53.42
C ALA A 387 8.98 -29.74 52.09
N GLU A 388 7.68 -29.56 51.87
CA GLU A 388 6.98 -29.97 50.65
C GLU A 388 7.45 -29.17 49.42
N VAL A 389 7.58 -27.84 49.55
CA VAL A 389 8.14 -26.97 48.52
C VAL A 389 9.59 -27.32 48.23
N ALA A 390 10.42 -27.56 49.26
CA ALA A 390 11.80 -27.97 49.08
C ALA A 390 11.91 -29.31 48.32
N ARG A 391 11.07 -30.29 48.66
CA ARG A 391 10.99 -31.57 47.95
C ARG A 391 10.58 -31.39 46.48
N TYR A 392 9.59 -30.54 46.21
CA TYR A 392 9.17 -30.22 44.85
C TYR A 392 10.31 -29.60 44.04
N ARG A 393 11.03 -28.62 44.60
CA ARG A 393 12.20 -27.97 43.96
C ARG A 393 13.31 -28.98 43.67
N MET A 394 13.63 -29.86 44.62
CA MET A 394 14.63 -30.92 44.43
C MET A 394 14.26 -31.92 43.32
N ARG A 395 12.96 -32.20 43.15
CA ARG A 395 12.49 -33.10 42.09
C ARG A 395 12.54 -32.42 40.72
N LYS A 396 12.27 -31.11 40.67
CA LYS A 396 12.29 -30.30 39.45
C LYS A 396 13.73 -30.08 38.95
N ASP A 397 14.62 -29.66 39.85
CA ASP A 397 16.05 -29.45 39.57
C ASP A 397 16.91 -30.36 40.47
N PRO A 398 17.08 -31.66 40.09
CA PRO A 398 17.90 -32.57 40.87
C PRO A 398 19.35 -32.05 40.95
N PRO A 399 19.97 -31.99 42.14
CA PRO A 399 21.34 -31.55 42.29
C PRO A 399 22.25 -32.40 41.39
N THR A 400 22.89 -31.77 40.41
CA THR A 400 23.92 -32.44 39.61
C THR A 400 25.09 -32.79 40.51
N HIS A 401 25.25 -34.08 40.79
CA HIS A 401 26.35 -34.75 41.49
C HIS A 401 27.39 -33.85 42.17
N GLN A 402 27.30 -33.83 43.49
CA GLN A 402 28.35 -33.37 44.41
C GLN A 402 29.71 -33.99 44.01
N ARG A 403 30.59 -33.17 43.43
CA ARG A 403 31.98 -33.56 43.12
C ARG A 403 32.70 -33.91 44.42
N ARG A 404 33.19 -35.16 44.47
CA ARG A 404 34.38 -35.67 45.17
C ARG A 404 34.61 -35.19 46.61
N TRP A 405 34.41 -36.12 47.54
CA TRP A 405 35.04 -36.09 48.86
C TRP A 405 36.57 -36.03 48.73
N PRO A 406 37.28 -35.19 49.50
CA PRO A 406 38.74 -35.30 49.60
C PRO A 406 39.09 -36.52 50.46
N SER A 407 39.88 -37.44 49.90
CA SER A 407 40.53 -38.50 50.66
C SER A 407 41.47 -37.89 51.68
N TRP A 408 41.21 -38.11 52.97
CA TRP A 408 42.16 -37.81 54.02
C TRP A 408 43.33 -38.80 53.92
N LYS A 409 44.52 -38.32 53.52
CA LYS A 409 45.78 -39.02 53.77
C LYS A 409 46.12 -38.83 55.26
N MET A 410 46.01 -39.89 56.06
CA MET A 410 46.73 -39.97 57.33
C MET A 410 48.24 -40.10 57.03
N ARG A 411 49.02 -39.36 57.82
CA ARG A 411 50.47 -39.53 57.98
C ARG A 411 50.78 -40.79 58.75
#